data_AF-A0A2X1WFW9-F1
#
_entry.id   AF-A0A2X1WFW9-F1
#
_cell.length_a   1.000
_cell.length_b   1.000
_cell.length_c   1.000
_cell.angle_alpha   90.00
_cell.angle_beta   90.00
_cell.angle_gamma   90.00
#
_symmetry.space_group_name_H-M   'P 1'
#
loop_
_entity.id
_entity.type
_entity.pdbx_description
1 polymer ?
#
loop_
_entity_poly.entity_id
_entity_poly.type
_entity_poly.pdbx_seq_one_letter_code
_entity_poly.pdbx_strand_id
1 'polypeptide(L)'
;MDNGFYATLVEGSTAKAGITVIEDNRIRGGDDEFLYSGTITTETAGGNVVASLRFRSYSASDESDFFGFTERDFELSLSGEKTEEGFRVTGYSPSGREMVILGKRLSAIDFSD
;
A
#
# COMPACT_ATOMS: atom_id res chain seq x y z
N MET A 1 10.45 7.12 4.39
CA MET A 1 10.73 5.98 3.48
C MET A 1 11.63 6.46 2.37
N ASP A 2 12.43 5.57 1.79
CA ASP A 2 13.30 5.92 0.67
C ASP A 2 12.47 6.04 -0.61
N ASN A 3 12.77 7.04 -1.45
CA ASN A 3 12.11 7.17 -2.75
C ASN A 3 12.41 5.93 -3.62
N GLY A 4 11.40 5.41 -4.34
CA GLY A 4 11.57 4.25 -5.21
C GLY A 4 10.31 3.46 -5.53
N PHE A 5 10.52 2.36 -6.25
CA PHE A 5 9.50 1.36 -6.58
C PHE A 5 9.51 0.24 -5.55
N TYR A 6 8.31 -0.23 -5.18
CA TYR A 6 8.10 -1.29 -4.20
C TYR A 6 7.10 -2.30 -4.75
N ALA A 7 7.40 -3.60 -4.59
CA ALA A 7 6.41 -4.65 -4.73
C ALA A 7 5.53 -4.65 -3.48
N THR A 8 4.21 -4.62 -3.67
CA THR A 8 3.24 -4.54 -2.58
C THR A 8 2.33 -5.75 -2.58
N LEU A 9 2.14 -6.36 -1.41
CA LEU A 9 1.32 -7.56 -1.24
C LEU A 9 0.55 -7.47 0.08
N VAL A 10 -0.70 -7.94 0.08
CA VAL A 10 -1.41 -8.22 1.33
C VAL A 10 -0.97 -9.59 1.86
N GLU A 11 -0.45 -9.63 3.08
CA GLU A 11 0.06 -10.84 3.72
C GLU A 11 -1.03 -11.95 3.73
N GLY A 12 -0.65 -13.16 3.34
CA GLY A 12 -1.57 -14.29 3.22
C GLY A 12 -2.53 -14.25 2.03
N SER A 13 -2.45 -13.22 1.19
CA SER A 13 -3.22 -13.15 -0.06
C SER A 13 -2.55 -13.97 -1.17
N THR A 14 -3.37 -14.60 -2.01
CA THR A 14 -2.95 -15.17 -3.31
C THR A 14 -3.12 -14.18 -4.45
N ALA A 15 -3.57 -12.95 -4.16
CA ALA A 15 -3.75 -11.89 -5.15
C ALA A 15 -2.43 -11.50 -5.80
N LYS A 16 -2.51 -10.90 -6.99
CA LYS A 16 -1.32 -10.41 -7.69
C LYS A 16 -0.67 -9.29 -6.89
N ALA A 17 0.65 -9.32 -6.78
CA ALA A 17 1.38 -8.22 -6.17
C ALA A 17 1.16 -6.92 -6.97
N GLY A 18 0.86 -5.85 -6.26
CA GLY A 18 0.80 -4.50 -6.83
C GLY A 18 2.18 -3.85 -6.88
N ILE A 19 2.25 -2.69 -7.53
CA ILE A 19 3.42 -1.81 -7.52
C ILE A 19 3.05 -0.51 -6.80
N THR A 20 3.86 -0.17 -5.79
CA THR A 20 3.84 1.11 -5.10
C THR A 20 5.04 1.95 -5.52
N VAL A 21 4.82 3.22 -5.80
CA VAL A 21 5.85 4.25 -5.96
C VAL A 21 5.79 5.19 -4.77
N ILE A 22 6.94 5.42 -4.15
CA ILE A 22 7.12 6.42 -3.09
C ILE A 22 8.04 7.51 -3.62
N GLU A 23 7.56 8.75 -3.62
CA GLU A 23 8.31 9.94 -4.02
C GLU A 23 7.93 11.11 -3.11
N ASP A 24 8.89 11.64 -2.35
CA ASP A 24 8.74 12.84 -1.52
C ASP A 24 7.53 12.75 -0.58
N ASN A 25 7.44 11.65 0.16
CA ASN A 25 6.34 11.29 1.07
C ASN A 25 4.97 11.09 0.39
N ARG A 26 4.91 11.05 -0.94
CA ARG A 26 3.71 10.70 -1.69
C ARG A 26 3.75 9.24 -2.06
N ILE A 27 2.60 8.59 -1.97
CA ILE A 27 2.37 7.23 -2.47
C ILE A 27 1.47 7.31 -3.70
N ARG A 28 1.83 6.55 -4.72
CA ARG A 28 0.94 6.16 -5.83
C ARG A 28 1.17 4.70 -6.15
N GLY A 29 0.14 3.99 -6.54
CA GLY A 29 0.32 2.61 -6.96
C GLY A 29 -0.99 1.98 -7.39
N GLY A 30 -0.91 0.68 -7.59
CA GLY A 30 -2.06 -0.13 -7.91
C GLY A 30 -1.71 -1.60 -8.05
N ASP A 31 -2.75 -2.40 -8.19
CA ASP A 31 -2.70 -3.82 -8.51
C ASP A 31 -3.69 -4.11 -9.66
N ASP A 32 -4.15 -5.34 -9.81
CA ASP A 32 -5.06 -5.76 -10.87
C ASP A 32 -6.51 -5.30 -10.69
N GLU A 33 -6.83 -4.57 -9.61
CA GLU A 33 -8.19 -4.13 -9.31
C GLU A 33 -8.28 -2.67 -8.83
N PHE A 34 -7.31 -2.23 -8.01
CA PHE A 34 -7.31 -0.93 -7.37
C PHE A 34 -6.16 -0.04 -7.84
N LEU A 35 -6.45 1.25 -7.98
CA LEU A 35 -5.47 2.32 -7.95
C LEU A 35 -5.51 2.98 -6.58
N TYR A 36 -4.36 3.40 -6.07
CA TYR A 36 -4.29 4.15 -4.83
C TYR A 36 -3.30 5.30 -4.88
N SER A 37 -3.59 6.32 -4.07
CA SER A 37 -2.71 7.46 -3.89
C SER A 37 -2.86 8.06 -2.50
N GLY A 38 -1.80 8.66 -1.99
CA GLY A 38 -1.84 9.29 -0.68
C GLY A 38 -0.47 9.72 -0.17
N THR A 39 -0.28 9.62 1.13
CA THR A 39 0.95 10.06 1.81
C THR A 39 1.51 8.98 2.70
N ILE A 40 2.82 9.02 2.92
CA ILE A 40 3.52 8.17 3.87
C ILE A 40 4.53 9.00 4.65
N THR A 41 4.57 8.77 5.96
CA THR A 41 5.58 9.33 6.85
C THR A 41 6.33 8.18 7.50
N THR A 42 7.61 8.42 7.77
CA THR A 42 8.43 7.52 8.59
C THR A 42 9.04 8.36 9.69
N GLU A 43 8.74 8.03 10.94
CA GLU A 43 9.35 8.69 12.08
C GLU A 43 10.81 8.24 12.18
N THR A 44 11.73 9.21 12.23
CA THR A 44 13.16 8.96 12.32
C THR A 44 13.54 8.20 13.60
N ALA A 45 12.77 8.39 14.67
CA ALA A 45 12.90 7.64 15.91
C ALA A 45 11.94 6.44 15.89
N GLY A 46 12.48 5.23 16.02
CA GLY A 46 11.68 4.00 16.13
C GLY A 46 11.22 3.38 14.80
N GLY A 47 11.39 4.06 13.66
CA GLY A 47 11.08 3.49 12.35
C GLY A 47 9.58 3.31 12.10
N ASN A 48 8.73 3.99 12.87
CA ASN A 48 7.27 3.95 12.71
C ASN A 48 6.90 4.47 11.32
N VAL A 49 6.05 3.73 10.62
CA VAL A 49 5.51 4.10 9.32
C VAL A 49 4.02 4.38 9.49
N VAL A 50 3.56 5.51 8.99
CA VAL A 50 2.13 5.84 8.90
C VAL A 50 1.82 6.23 7.47
N ALA A 51 0.79 5.61 6.89
CA ALA A 51 0.32 5.94 5.55
C ALA A 51 -1.18 6.22 5.55
N SER A 52 -1.59 7.21 4.76
CA SER A 52 -3.00 7.55 4.53
C SER A 52 -3.23 7.48 3.03
N LEU A 53 -4.09 6.56 2.60
CA LEU A 53 -4.28 6.21 1.19
C LEU A 53 -5.75 6.31 0.82
N ARG A 54 -6.04 6.90 -0.33
CA ARG A 54 -7.31 6.79 -1.01
C ARG A 54 -7.19 5.76 -2.13
N PHE A 55 -8.12 4.83 -2.15
CA PHE A 55 -8.25 3.79 -3.15
C PHE A 55 -9.40 4.09 -4.10
N ARG A 56 -9.27 3.57 -5.32
CA ARG A 56 -10.30 3.57 -6.35
C ARG A 56 -10.23 2.25 -7.11
N SER A 57 -11.33 1.49 -7.13
CA SER A 57 -11.49 0.38 -8.06
C SER A 57 -11.65 0.91 -9.49
N TYR A 58 -10.91 0.31 -10.42
CA TYR A 58 -11.03 0.57 -11.86
C TYR A 58 -11.56 -0.64 -12.63
N SER A 59 -11.68 -1.80 -11.99
CA SER A 59 -12.46 -2.90 -12.50
C SER A 59 -13.94 -2.61 -12.21
N ALA A 60 -14.81 -2.75 -13.21
CA ALA A 60 -16.25 -2.60 -13.05
C ALA A 60 -16.89 -3.89 -12.51
N SER A 61 -16.13 -4.73 -11.79
CA SER A 61 -16.61 -6.03 -11.35
C SER A 61 -17.30 -5.90 -9.99
N ASP A 62 -18.61 -6.08 -9.98
CA ASP A 62 -19.44 -6.31 -8.78
C ASP A 62 -19.05 -7.59 -7.99
N GLU A 63 -17.93 -8.23 -8.35
CA GLU A 63 -17.45 -9.51 -7.79
C GLU A 63 -16.18 -9.39 -6.95
N SER A 64 -15.67 -8.18 -6.66
CA SER A 64 -14.48 -8.10 -5.81
C SER A 64 -14.81 -8.31 -4.34
N ASP A 65 -14.76 -9.59 -3.95
CA ASP A 65 -14.82 -10.03 -2.56
C ASP A 65 -13.48 -9.77 -1.82
N PHE A 66 -12.60 -8.94 -2.37
CA PHE A 66 -11.38 -8.55 -1.70
C PHE A 66 -11.77 -7.75 -0.45
N PHE A 67 -11.70 -8.38 0.71
CA PHE A 67 -11.94 -7.76 2.03
C PHE A 67 -13.29 -7.00 2.18
N GLY A 68 -14.29 -7.29 1.35
CA GLY A 68 -15.62 -6.66 1.41
C GLY A 68 -15.65 -5.20 0.94
N PHE A 69 -14.82 -4.83 -0.04
CA PHE A 69 -14.88 -3.52 -0.69
C PHE A 69 -16.06 -3.45 -1.67
N THR A 70 -17.21 -2.95 -1.21
CA THR A 70 -18.37 -2.72 -2.09
C THR A 70 -18.39 -1.31 -2.70
N GLU A 71 -17.60 -0.40 -2.13
CA GLU A 71 -17.50 0.98 -2.60
C GLU A 71 -16.39 1.14 -3.62
N ARG A 72 -16.68 1.90 -4.68
CA ARG A 72 -15.70 2.20 -5.72
C ARG A 72 -14.49 2.97 -5.19
N ASP A 73 -14.72 3.89 -4.25
CA ASP A 73 -13.67 4.72 -3.64
C ASP A 73 -13.72 4.51 -2.12
N PHE A 74 -12.57 4.33 -1.47
CA PHE A 74 -12.48 4.27 0.00
C PHE A 74 -11.13 4.78 0.49
N GLU A 75 -10.99 5.02 1.78
CA GLU A 75 -9.76 5.49 2.41
C GLU A 75 -9.27 4.51 3.47
N LEU A 76 -7.96 4.29 3.53
CA LEU A 76 -7.30 3.48 4.56
C LEU A 76 -6.24 4.32 5.27
N SER A 77 -6.19 4.18 6.60
CA SER A 77 -5.05 4.58 7.42
C SER A 77 -4.29 3.33 7.83
N LEU A 78 -3.00 3.30 7.53
CA LEU A 78 -2.10 2.18 7.77
C LEU A 78 -1.02 2.62 8.75
N SER A 79 -0.64 1.75 9.68
CA SER A 79 0.47 1.99 10.60
C SER A 79 1.32 0.74 10.78
N GLY A 80 2.61 0.92 11.01
CA GLY A 80 3.53 -0.19 11.21
C GLY A 80 4.97 0.31 11.25
N GLU A 81 5.87 -0.42 10.60
CA GLU A 81 7.30 -0.21 10.74
C GLU A 81 8.07 -0.34 9.42
N LYS A 82 9.19 0.38 9.34
CA LYS A 82 10.21 0.16 8.30
C LYS A 82 10.91 -1.17 8.60
N THR A 83 11.12 -1.97 7.56
CA THR A 83 11.90 -3.21 7.62
C THR A 83 13.23 -3.02 6.88
N GLU A 84 14.12 -4.02 6.95
CA GLU A 84 15.37 -4.00 6.18
C GLU A 84 15.14 -3.93 4.67
N GLU A 85 14.07 -4.57 4.17
CA GLU A 85 13.76 -4.65 2.73
C GLU A 85 12.69 -3.65 2.28
N GLY A 86 12.08 -2.87 3.20
CA GLY A 86 11.03 -1.92 2.87
C GLY A 86 10.15 -1.57 4.07
N PHE A 87 8.90 -2.02 4.08
CA PHE A 87 7.95 -1.74 5.17
C PHE A 87 6.93 -2.87 5.39
N ARG A 88 6.38 -2.93 6.60
CA ARG A 88 5.22 -3.74 6.98
C ARG A 88 4.24 -2.85 7.72
N VAL A 89 3.03 -2.71 7.19
CA VAL A 89 1.98 -1.87 7.78
C VAL A 89 0.68 -2.62 7.90
N THR A 90 -0.10 -2.29 8.93
CA THR A 90 -1.40 -2.87 9.22
C THR A 90 -2.48 -1.81 9.06
N GLY A 91 -3.64 -2.21 8.54
CA GLY A 91 -4.85 -1.41 8.51
C GLY A 91 -6.09 -2.28 8.59
N TYR A 92 -7.26 -1.65 8.48
CA TYR A 92 -8.55 -2.34 8.51
C TYR A 92 -9.34 -1.99 7.27
N SER A 93 -9.94 -2.98 6.62
CA SER A 93 -10.88 -2.75 5.52
C SER A 93 -12.14 -2.01 6.03
N PRO A 94 -12.98 -1.45 5.15
CA PRO A 94 -14.28 -0.88 5.50
C PRO A 94 -15.20 -1.86 6.23
N SER A 95 -15.05 -3.17 5.97
CA SER A 95 -15.76 -4.22 6.70
C SER A 95 -15.19 -4.52 8.10
N GLY A 96 -14.10 -3.85 8.48
CA GLY A 96 -13.44 -4.00 9.78
C GLY A 96 -12.45 -5.17 9.86
N ARG A 97 -12.13 -5.82 8.74
CA ARG A 97 -11.17 -6.91 8.70
C ARG A 97 -9.74 -6.37 8.67
N GLU A 98 -8.89 -6.88 9.56
CA GLU A 98 -7.47 -6.52 9.59
C GLU A 98 -6.76 -6.97 8.31
N MET A 99 -5.88 -6.11 7.79
CA MET A 99 -5.04 -6.32 6.63
C MET A 99 -3.60 -5.98 6.99
N VAL A 100 -2.68 -6.88 6.69
CA VAL A 100 -1.24 -6.60 6.74
C VAL A 100 -0.74 -6.42 5.33
N ILE A 101 -0.02 -5.33 5.08
CA ILE A 101 0.55 -4.97 3.78
C ILE A 101 2.07 -4.99 3.91
N LEU A 102 2.70 -5.71 2.99
CA LEU A 102 4.14 -5.82 2.85
C LEU A 102 4.59 -5.01 1.64
N GLY A 103 5.57 -4.13 1.84
CA GLY A 103 6.24 -3.41 0.77
C GLY A 103 7.71 -3.80 0.71
N LYS A 104 8.15 -4.38 -0.41
CA LYS A 104 9.56 -4.72 -0.67
C LYS A 104 10.14 -3.77 -1.72
N ARG A 105 11.22 -3.06 -1.39
CA ARG A 105 11.89 -2.15 -2.32
C ARG A 105 12.45 -2.93 -3.52
N LEU A 106 12.22 -2.41 -4.71
CA LEU A 106 12.66 -2.98 -5.98
C LEU A 106 13.80 -2.17 -6.61
N SER A 107 13.68 -0.84 -6.63
CA SER A 107 14.67 0.07 -7.23
C SER A 107 14.42 1.52 -6.78
N ALA A 108 15.40 2.41 -6.93
CA ALA A 108 15.19 3.86 -6.77
C ALA A 108 14.36 4.43 -7.93
N ILE A 109 13.93 5.69 -7.76
CA ILE A 109 13.35 6.45 -8.87
C ILE A 109 14.43 6.68 -9.93
N ASP A 110 14.02 6.57 -11.19
CA ASP A 110 14.89 6.72 -12.36
C ASP A 110 16.07 5.75 -12.42
N PHE A 111 16.02 4.65 -11.66
CA PHE A 111 17.05 3.59 -11.65
C PHE A 111 18.45 4.11 -11.28
N SER A 112 18.50 5.09 -10.37
CA SER A 112 19.71 5.80 -9.93
C SER A 112 20.55 5.06 -8.87
N ASP A 113 20.34 3.76 -8.74
CA ASP A 113 20.89 2.84 -7.75
C ASP A 113 22.42 2.63 -7.90
#